data_AF-A0A5N4DG59-F1
#
_entry.id   AF-A0A5N4DG59-F1
#
_cell.length_a   1.000
_cell.length_b   1.000
_cell.length_c   1.000
_cell.angle_alpha   90.00
_cell.angle_beta   90.00
_cell.angle_gamma   90.00
#
_symmetry.space_group_name_H-M   'P 1'
#
loop_
_entity.id
_entity.type
_entity.pdbx_description
1 polymer ?
#
loop_
_entity_poly.entity_id
_entity_poly.type
_entity_poly.pdbx_seq_one_letter_code
_entity_poly.pdbx_strand_id
1 'polypeptide(L)'
;RGTVLFSVVFFTFLLPFRYAASVKDGSQYFVLLIVTDGVISDMAQTKESIVNASKLPMSIIIVGVGPAEFDAMVELDGDDVRVSSRGKYAERDIVQFVPFRDYIDRSGNHILSMARLAKDVLAEIPEQFLSYMRARGIKPSPAPPPYTPPTHVLQTQI
;
A
#
# COMPACT_ATOMS: atom_id res chain seq x y z
N ARG A 1 4.94 4.21 -28.07
CA ARG A 1 4.55 4.17 -26.63
C ARG A 1 4.89 2.77 -26.13
N GLY A 2 5.69 2.65 -25.07
CA GLY A 2 6.15 1.37 -24.55
C GLY A 2 5.06 0.64 -23.79
N THR A 3 5.12 -0.69 -23.77
CA THR A 3 4.25 -1.56 -22.98
C THR A 3 4.51 -1.33 -21.48
N VAL A 4 3.45 -1.16 -20.69
CA VAL A 4 3.55 -1.00 -19.24
C VAL A 4 3.27 -2.36 -18.60
N LEU A 5 4.33 -3.00 -18.10
CA LEU A 5 4.31 -4.35 -17.53
C LEU A 5 4.38 -4.29 -16.01
N PHE A 6 3.21 -4.34 -15.36
CA PHE A 6 3.11 -4.27 -13.91
C PHE A 6 3.61 -5.56 -13.26
N SER A 7 3.46 -6.71 -13.93
CA SER A 7 3.94 -7.98 -13.39
C SER A 7 5.45 -7.98 -13.13
N VAL A 8 6.24 -7.28 -13.94
CA VAL A 8 7.71 -7.18 -13.76
C VAL A 8 8.04 -6.40 -12.49
N VAL A 9 7.31 -5.31 -12.23
CA VAL A 9 7.44 -4.53 -10.99
C VAL A 9 7.08 -5.40 -9.80
N PHE A 10 5.89 -6.02 -9.82
CA PHE A 10 5.45 -6.90 -8.73
C PHE A 10 6.42 -8.05 -8.46
N PHE A 11 6.95 -8.68 -9.51
CA PHE A 11 7.89 -9.78 -9.37
C PHE A 11 9.23 -9.34 -8.75
N THR A 12 9.71 -8.15 -9.13
CA THR A 12 10.96 -7.59 -8.60
C THR A 12 10.84 -7.28 -7.11
N PHE A 13 9.72 -6.70 -6.70
CA PHE A 13 9.50 -6.33 -5.29
C PHE A 13 9.01 -7.50 -4.43
N LEU A 14 8.61 -8.64 -5.01
CA LEU A 14 8.18 -9.81 -4.24
C LEU A 14 9.27 -10.35 -3.31
N LEU A 15 10.55 -10.31 -3.71
CA LEU A 15 11.67 -10.82 -2.92
C LEU A 15 11.83 -10.12 -1.56
N PRO A 16 11.94 -8.77 -1.47
CA PRO A 16 12.02 -8.09 -0.19
C PRO A 16 10.77 -8.31 0.68
N PHE A 17 9.57 -8.43 0.09
CA PHE A 17 8.35 -8.69 0.86
C PHE A 17 8.28 -10.11 1.42
N ARG A 18 8.87 -11.09 0.72
CA ARG A 18 9.03 -12.46 1.26
C ARG A 18 10.03 -12.51 2.40
N TYR A 19 11.09 -11.70 2.34
CA TYR A 19 12.01 -11.56 3.47
C TYR A 19 11.29 -10.95 4.68
N ALA A 20 10.50 -9.90 4.48
CA ALA A 20 9.66 -9.33 5.53
C ALA A 20 8.69 -10.33 6.16
N ALA A 21 8.08 -11.20 5.36
CA ALA A 21 7.20 -12.26 5.86
C ALA A 21 7.92 -13.30 6.75
N SER A 22 9.25 -13.37 6.72
CA SER A 22 10.03 -14.21 7.65
C SER A 22 10.06 -13.62 9.06
N VAL A 23 9.85 -12.31 9.20
CA VAL A 23 9.77 -11.58 10.46
C VAL A 23 8.32 -11.64 10.97
N LYS A 24 8.06 -12.58 11.88
CA LYS A 24 6.68 -12.93 12.32
C LYS A 24 6.11 -12.05 13.44
N ASP A 25 6.91 -11.16 14.00
CA ASP A 25 6.50 -10.27 15.09
C ASP A 25 5.67 -9.07 14.62
N GLY A 26 5.52 -8.90 13.29
CA GLY A 26 4.79 -7.79 12.69
C GLY A 26 5.49 -6.44 12.79
N SER A 27 6.79 -6.42 13.13
CA SER A 27 7.60 -5.21 13.15
C SER A 27 7.79 -4.58 11.76
N GLN A 28 7.49 -5.31 10.69
CA GLN A 28 7.66 -4.84 9.32
C GLN A 28 6.37 -4.98 8.52
N TYR A 29 5.95 -3.87 7.91
CA TYR A 29 4.87 -3.81 6.93
C TYR A 29 5.24 -2.81 5.84
N PHE A 30 4.98 -3.16 4.59
CA PHE A 30 5.46 -2.38 3.45
C PHE A 30 4.30 -1.80 2.64
N VAL A 31 4.52 -0.61 2.09
CA VAL A 31 3.60 0.01 1.12
C VAL A 31 4.38 0.24 -0.17
N LEU A 32 3.96 -0.41 -1.25
CA LEU A 32 4.52 -0.22 -2.60
C LEU A 32 3.72 0.85 -3.32
N LEU A 33 4.31 2.01 -3.59
CA LEU A 33 3.71 3.06 -4.41
C LEU A 33 4.15 2.90 -5.88
N ILE A 34 3.19 2.80 -6.79
CA ILE A 34 3.39 2.78 -8.23
C ILE A 34 2.73 4.02 -8.82
N VAL A 35 3.47 4.81 -9.59
CA VAL A 35 2.93 5.95 -10.35
C VAL A 35 3.07 5.63 -11.83
N THR A 36 1.97 5.72 -12.58
CA THR A 36 1.97 5.38 -14.00
C THR A 36 1.08 6.31 -14.82
N ASP A 37 1.46 6.57 -16.06
CA ASP A 37 0.67 7.33 -17.04
C ASP A 37 -0.01 6.44 -18.10
N GLY A 38 0.11 5.11 -17.95
CA GLY A 38 -0.31 4.14 -18.96
C GLY A 38 -1.09 2.97 -18.38
N VAL A 39 -1.79 2.26 -19.26
CA VAL A 39 -2.66 1.13 -18.91
C VAL A 39 -1.85 -0.15 -18.72
N ILE A 40 -2.24 -0.96 -17.74
CA ILE A 40 -1.67 -2.28 -17.50
C ILE A 40 -1.85 -3.15 -18.74
N SER A 41 -0.73 -3.62 -19.30
CA SER A 41 -0.76 -4.45 -20.51
C SER A 41 -0.78 -5.96 -20.21
N ASP A 42 -0.43 -6.35 -18.98
CA ASP A 42 -0.25 -7.73 -18.52
C ASP A 42 -1.16 -8.06 -17.33
N MET A 43 -2.47 -7.85 -17.53
CA MET A 43 -3.49 -7.97 -16.47
C MET A 43 -3.50 -9.35 -15.80
N ALA A 44 -3.42 -10.44 -16.57
CA ALA A 44 -3.49 -11.79 -16.04
C ALA A 44 -2.31 -12.10 -15.09
N GLN A 45 -1.09 -11.72 -15.49
CA GLN A 45 0.12 -11.88 -14.68
C GLN A 45 0.10 -10.94 -13.47
N THR A 46 -0.46 -9.75 -13.63
CA THR A 46 -0.63 -8.80 -12.52
C THR A 46 -1.58 -9.34 -11.46
N LYS A 47 -2.75 -9.87 -11.84
CA LYS A 47 -3.68 -10.54 -10.90
C LYS A 47 -3.04 -11.73 -10.20
N GLU A 48 -2.30 -12.57 -10.93
CA GLU A 48 -1.57 -13.68 -10.32
C GLU A 48 -0.55 -13.20 -9.27
N SER A 49 0.15 -12.11 -9.57
CA SER A 49 1.11 -11.50 -8.64
C SER A 49 0.43 -10.93 -7.40
N ILE A 50 -0.71 -10.25 -7.55
CA ILE A 50 -1.51 -9.70 -6.45
C ILE A 50 -2.06 -10.82 -5.55
N VAL A 51 -2.61 -11.89 -6.14
CA VAL A 51 -3.09 -13.06 -5.38
C VAL A 51 -1.96 -13.66 -4.54
N ASN A 52 -0.75 -13.78 -5.09
CA ASN A 52 0.41 -14.27 -4.36
C ASN A 52 0.89 -13.28 -3.28
N ALA A 53 0.87 -11.98 -3.57
CA ALA A 53 1.30 -10.93 -2.66
C ALA A 53 0.33 -10.71 -1.49
N SER A 54 -0.96 -11.05 -1.63
CA SER A 54 -1.99 -10.88 -0.59
C SER A 54 -1.67 -11.56 0.75
N LYS A 55 -0.74 -12.52 0.73
CA LYS A 55 -0.27 -13.30 1.89
C LYS A 55 0.85 -12.62 2.68
N LEU A 56 1.48 -11.61 2.08
CA LEU A 56 2.67 -10.91 2.58
C LEU A 56 2.27 -9.68 3.42
N PRO A 57 3.15 -9.18 4.31
CA PRO A 57 2.94 -7.96 5.08
C PRO A 57 3.10 -6.71 4.20
N MET A 58 2.21 -6.53 3.23
CA MET A 58 2.27 -5.39 2.33
C MET A 58 0.90 -4.92 1.82
N SER A 59 0.91 -3.68 1.37
CA SER A 59 -0.11 -3.00 0.55
C SER A 59 0.53 -2.41 -0.71
N ILE A 60 -0.29 -2.12 -1.71
CA ILE A 60 0.08 -1.54 -3.00
C ILE A 60 -0.81 -0.32 -3.22
N ILE A 61 -0.21 0.80 -3.58
CA ILE A 61 -0.92 2.00 -4.02
C ILE A 61 -0.55 2.22 -5.48
N ILE A 62 -1.55 2.35 -6.35
CA ILE A 62 -1.37 2.67 -7.76
C ILE A 62 -1.97 4.05 -8.02
N VAL A 63 -1.14 5.00 -8.43
CA VAL A 63 -1.56 6.37 -8.79
C VAL A 63 -1.49 6.53 -10.31
N GLY A 64 -2.65 6.69 -10.94
CA GLY A 64 -2.78 6.94 -12.37
C GLY A 64 -2.65 8.44 -12.69
N VAL A 65 -1.65 8.83 -13.47
CA VAL A 65 -1.44 10.22 -13.92
C VAL A 65 -1.69 10.36 -15.42
N GLY A 66 -1.91 11.59 -15.89
CA GLY A 66 -2.15 11.84 -17.32
C GLY A 66 -3.54 11.34 -17.80
N PRO A 67 -3.73 11.21 -19.13
CA PRO A 67 -5.05 11.06 -19.75
C PRO A 67 -5.46 9.62 -20.10
N ALA A 68 -4.73 8.58 -19.67
CA ALA A 68 -5.04 7.18 -20.02
C ALA A 68 -6.35 6.64 -19.40
N GLU A 69 -6.99 5.66 -20.01
CA GLU A 69 -8.19 5.03 -19.43
C GLU A 69 -7.80 4.00 -18.35
N PHE A 70 -8.35 4.11 -17.15
CA PHE A 70 -7.92 3.36 -15.98
C PHE A 70 -8.90 2.28 -15.50
N ASP A 71 -9.90 1.90 -16.29
CA ASP A 71 -10.90 0.88 -15.93
C ASP A 71 -10.27 -0.44 -15.44
N ALA A 72 -9.17 -0.82 -16.09
CA ALA A 72 -8.40 -2.01 -15.74
C ALA A 72 -7.78 -1.92 -14.33
N MET A 73 -7.43 -0.73 -13.86
CA MET A 73 -6.87 -0.52 -12.52
C MET A 73 -7.94 -0.50 -11.44
N VAL A 74 -9.16 -0.01 -11.76
CA VAL A 74 -10.32 -0.10 -10.86
C VAL A 74 -10.65 -1.57 -10.57
N GLU A 75 -10.50 -2.46 -11.55
CA GLU A 75 -10.68 -3.91 -11.34
C GLU A 75 -9.66 -4.51 -10.33
N LEU A 76 -8.51 -3.87 -10.14
CA LEU A 76 -7.48 -4.36 -9.21
C LEU A 76 -7.71 -3.91 -7.77
N ASP A 77 -8.48 -2.84 -7.55
CA ASP A 77 -8.76 -2.22 -6.25
C ASP A 77 -9.50 -3.15 -5.29
N GLY A 78 -10.12 -4.23 -5.79
CA GLY A 78 -10.64 -5.32 -4.96
C GLY A 78 -11.90 -5.03 -4.15
N ASP A 79 -12.32 -3.76 -4.08
CA ASP A 79 -13.52 -3.25 -3.39
C ASP A 79 -14.82 -4.01 -3.75
N ASP A 80 -15.10 -4.15 -5.04
CA ASP A 80 -16.31 -4.85 -5.51
C ASP A 80 -16.15 -6.37 -5.47
N VAL A 81 -15.02 -6.85 -6.00
CA VAL A 81 -14.73 -8.27 -6.17
C VAL A 81 -13.27 -8.53 -5.87
N ARG A 82 -13.02 -9.41 -4.90
CA ARG A 82 -11.68 -9.83 -4.52
C ARG A 82 -10.92 -10.35 -5.75
N VAL A 83 -9.73 -9.79 -6.00
CA VAL A 83 -8.88 -10.19 -7.13
C VAL A 83 -8.67 -11.70 -7.13
N SER A 84 -8.85 -12.32 -8.29
CA SER A 84 -8.66 -13.75 -8.48
C SER A 84 -7.81 -14.08 -9.71
N SER A 85 -7.11 -15.20 -9.64
CA SER A 85 -6.34 -15.74 -10.76
C SER A 85 -6.37 -17.26 -10.71
N ARG A 86 -6.67 -17.89 -11.85
CA ARG A 86 -6.74 -19.36 -12.01
C ARG A 86 -7.61 -20.04 -10.93
N GLY A 87 -8.74 -19.43 -10.60
CA GLY A 87 -9.70 -19.95 -9.60
C GLY A 87 -9.28 -19.77 -8.14
N LYS A 88 -8.18 -19.05 -7.86
CA LYS A 88 -7.75 -18.69 -6.49
C LYS A 88 -8.02 -17.22 -6.24
N TYR A 89 -8.67 -16.91 -5.13
CA TYR A 89 -8.92 -15.56 -4.66
C TYR A 89 -7.77 -15.07 -3.77
N ALA A 90 -7.51 -13.76 -3.77
CA ALA A 90 -6.58 -13.12 -2.87
C ALA A 90 -7.05 -13.26 -1.40
N GLU A 91 -6.13 -13.56 -0.47
CA GLU A 91 -6.45 -13.76 0.95
C GLU A 91 -6.99 -12.48 1.61
N ARG A 92 -6.49 -11.33 1.13
CA ARG A 92 -6.85 -9.99 1.59
C ARG A 92 -6.91 -9.05 0.40
N ASP A 93 -7.64 -7.95 0.56
CA ASP A 93 -7.41 -6.80 -0.29
C ASP A 93 -6.09 -6.13 0.06
N ILE A 94 -5.35 -5.71 -0.97
CA ILE A 94 -4.03 -5.10 -0.82
C ILE A 94 -3.74 -4.00 -1.84
N VAL A 95 -4.67 -3.66 -2.73
CA VAL A 95 -4.44 -2.65 -3.78
C VAL A 95 -5.35 -1.47 -3.48
N GLN A 96 -4.80 -0.25 -3.52
CA GLN A 96 -5.55 0.99 -3.61
C GLN A 96 -5.24 1.64 -4.95
N PHE A 97 -6.25 1.91 -5.78
CA PHE A 97 -6.10 2.70 -7.00
C PHE A 97 -6.62 4.13 -6.82
N VAL A 98 -5.84 5.13 -7.26
CA VAL A 98 -6.25 6.54 -7.25
C VAL A 98 -5.93 7.22 -8.60
N PRO A 99 -6.95 7.68 -9.35
CA PRO A 99 -6.73 8.52 -10.53
C PRO A 99 -6.38 9.97 -10.11
N PHE A 100 -5.11 10.35 -10.24
CA PHE A 100 -4.61 11.67 -9.81
C PHE A 100 -5.34 12.85 -10.47
N ARG A 101 -5.85 12.67 -11.70
CA ARG A 101 -6.54 13.72 -12.46
C ARG A 101 -7.76 14.27 -11.74
N ASP A 102 -8.41 13.48 -10.90
CA ASP A 102 -9.64 13.85 -10.19
C ASP A 102 -9.37 14.87 -9.06
N TYR A 103 -8.10 15.06 -8.72
CA TYR A 103 -7.64 15.94 -7.65
C TYR A 103 -6.85 17.16 -8.16
N ILE A 104 -6.77 17.34 -9.48
CA ILE A 104 -6.21 18.56 -10.07
C ILE A 104 -7.35 19.57 -10.19
N ASP A 105 -7.48 20.45 -9.19
CA ASP A 105 -8.39 21.58 -9.27
C ASP A 105 -7.82 22.67 -10.19
N ARG A 106 -8.60 23.06 -11.22
CA ARG A 106 -8.27 24.18 -12.12
C ARG A 106 -8.51 25.55 -11.47
N SER A 107 -9.14 25.57 -10.30
CA SER A 107 -9.57 26.79 -9.58
C SER A 107 -8.54 27.32 -8.58
N GLY A 108 -7.39 26.65 -8.43
CA GLY A 108 -6.22 27.17 -7.71
C GLY A 108 -6.14 26.87 -6.20
N ASN A 109 -7.06 26.09 -5.61
CA ASN A 109 -6.93 25.67 -4.21
C ASN A 109 -6.14 24.37 -4.07
N HIS A 110 -4.83 24.47 -4.35
CA HIS A 110 -3.90 23.33 -4.35
C HIS A 110 -3.80 22.62 -2.99
N ILE A 111 -4.00 23.33 -1.87
CA ILE A 111 -3.84 22.73 -0.53
C ILE A 111 -4.96 21.74 -0.25
N LEU A 112 -6.23 22.12 -0.51
CA LEU A 112 -7.36 21.22 -0.30
C LEU A 112 -7.32 20.04 -1.29
N SER A 113 -6.84 20.26 -2.50
CA SER A 113 -6.76 19.21 -3.52
C SER A 113 -5.71 18.15 -3.16
N MET A 114 -4.55 18.58 -2.64
CA MET A 114 -3.52 17.67 -2.12
C MET A 114 -3.96 16.94 -0.85
N ALA A 115 -4.71 17.59 0.04
CA ALA A 115 -5.26 16.94 1.23
C ALA A 115 -6.27 15.84 0.87
N ARG A 116 -7.14 16.07 -0.13
CA ARG A 116 -8.08 15.06 -0.64
C ARG A 116 -7.35 13.89 -1.29
N LEU A 117 -6.35 14.17 -2.13
CA LEU A 117 -5.52 13.12 -2.73
C LEU A 117 -4.84 12.27 -1.65
N ALA A 118 -4.19 12.89 -0.66
CA ALA A 118 -3.50 12.18 0.40
C ALA A 118 -4.46 11.32 1.24
N LYS A 119 -5.68 11.82 1.48
CA LYS A 119 -6.72 11.08 2.17
C LYS A 119 -7.10 9.81 1.40
N ASP A 120 -7.40 9.94 0.11
CA ASP A 120 -7.91 8.82 -0.68
C ASP A 120 -6.78 7.82 -1.02
N VAL A 121 -5.54 8.28 -1.20
CA VAL A 121 -4.35 7.42 -1.37
C VAL A 121 -4.07 6.52 -0.16
N LEU A 122 -4.43 6.97 1.05
CA LEU A 122 -4.15 6.24 2.29
C LEU A 122 -5.39 5.60 2.92
N ALA A 123 -6.56 5.71 2.28
CA ALA A 123 -7.85 5.37 2.89
C ALA A 123 -7.90 3.91 3.36
N GLU A 124 -7.42 2.98 2.53
CA GLU A 124 -7.52 1.54 2.83
C GLU A 124 -6.35 0.96 3.61
N ILE A 125 -5.19 1.63 3.59
CA ILE A 125 -3.95 1.10 4.19
C ILE A 125 -4.14 0.68 5.67
N PRO A 126 -4.83 1.45 6.54
CA PRO A 126 -5.09 1.03 7.91
C PRO A 126 -5.85 -0.31 8.01
N GLU A 127 -6.87 -0.50 7.17
CA GLU A 127 -7.69 -1.72 7.20
C GLU A 127 -6.91 -2.91 6.64
N GLN A 128 -6.19 -2.72 5.54
CA GLN A 128 -5.33 -3.73 4.94
C GLN A 128 -4.24 -4.18 5.94
N PHE A 129 -3.61 -3.23 6.65
CA PHE A 129 -2.65 -3.52 7.72
C PHE A 129 -3.26 -4.35 8.84
N LEU A 130 -4.39 -3.91 9.39
CA LEU A 130 -5.06 -4.60 10.50
C LEU A 130 -5.55 -5.99 10.07
N SER A 131 -6.03 -6.13 8.84
CA SER A 131 -6.43 -7.41 8.25
C SER A 131 -5.27 -8.41 8.26
N TYR A 132 -4.06 -7.98 7.86
CA TYR A 132 -2.86 -8.81 7.92
C TYR A 132 -2.52 -9.22 9.36
N MET A 133 -2.44 -8.25 10.27
CA MET A 133 -2.02 -8.50 11.65
C MET A 133 -2.98 -9.46 12.37
N ARG A 134 -4.30 -9.26 12.21
CA ARG A 134 -5.33 -10.14 12.79
C ARG A 134 -5.25 -11.55 12.21
N ALA A 135 -5.14 -11.69 10.89
CA ALA A 135 -5.06 -12.99 10.23
C ALA A 135 -3.82 -13.81 10.66
N ARG A 136 -2.77 -13.14 11.14
CA ARG A 136 -1.54 -13.77 11.65
C ARG A 136 -1.47 -13.84 13.18
N GLY A 137 -2.49 -13.37 13.90
CA GLY A 137 -2.50 -13.36 15.36
C GLY A 137 -1.43 -12.45 15.99
N ILE A 138 -0.95 -11.46 15.23
CA ILE A 138 0.06 -10.51 15.69
C ILE A 138 -0.62 -9.48 16.57
N LYS A 139 -0.14 -9.35 17.80
CA LYS A 139 -0.63 -8.37 18.78
C LYS A 139 0.26 -7.13 18.78
N PRO A 140 -0.29 -5.94 19.04
CA PRO A 140 0.51 -4.74 19.25
C PRO A 140 1.56 -4.97 20.34
N SER A 141 2.77 -4.46 20.13
CA SER A 141 3.78 -4.41 21.18
C SER A 141 3.27 -3.63 22.39
N PRO A 142 3.75 -3.93 23.61
CA PRO A 142 3.44 -3.14 24.78
C PRO A 142 3.75 -1.66 24.53
N ALA A 143 2.94 -0.76 25.09
CA ALA A 143 3.21 0.67 25.01
C ALA A 143 4.64 0.93 25.54
N PRO A 144 5.42 1.82 24.89
CA PRO A 144 6.68 2.27 25.44
C PRO A 144 6.48 2.77 26.86
N PRO A 145 7.43 2.56 27.78
CA PRO A 145 7.33 3.15 29.11
C PRO A 145 7.18 4.68 28.99
N PRO A 146 6.45 5.33 29.92
CA PRO A 146 6.32 6.78 29.93
C PRO A 146 7.71 7.43 29.84
N TYR A 147 7.87 8.44 28.98
CA TYR A 147 9.12 9.16 28.88
C TYR A 147 9.46 9.80 30.23
N THR A 148 10.49 9.28 30.90
CA THR A 148 11.12 9.95 32.05
C THR A 148 12.27 10.80 31.52
N PRO A 149 12.14 12.13 31.47
CA PRO A 149 13.27 12.99 31.14
C PRO A 149 14.42 12.72 32.14
N PRO A 150 15.69 12.71 31.68
CA PRO A 150 16.81 12.55 32.59
C PRO A 150 16.81 13.68 33.62
N THR A 151 16.74 13.32 34.90
CA THR A 151 16.88 14.26 36.01
C THR A 151 18.31 14.80 35.99
N HIS A 152 18.50 16.00 35.45
CA HIS A 152 19.77 16.70 35.56
C HIS A 152 19.91 17.16 37.02
N VAL A 153 20.54 16.33 37.86
CA VAL A 153 21.01 16.77 39.17
C VAL A 153 22.08 17.83 38.92
N LEU A 154 21.71 19.10 39.09
CA LEU A 154 22.65 20.20 39.22
C LEU A 154 23.44 19.95 40.50
N GLN A 155 24.58 19.29 40.36
CA GLN A 155 25.53 19.09 41.43
C GLN A 155 26.26 20.43 41.64
N THR A 156 25.65 21.33 42.40
CA THR A 156 26.32 22.53 42.90
C THR A 156 27.39 22.07 43.88
N GLN A 157 28.64 21.99 43.43
CA GLN A 157 29.78 21.93 44.34
C GLN A 157 29.96 23.33 44.93
N ILE A 158 29.92 23.41 46.25
CA ILE A 158 30.44 24.51 47.06
C ILE A 158 31.84 24.11 47.51
#